data_AF-A0A954K6P5-F1
#
_entry.id   AF-A0A954K6P5-F1
#
_cell.length_a   1.000
_cell.length_b   1.000
_cell.length_c   1.000
_cell.angle_alpha   90.00
_cell.angle_beta   90.00
_cell.angle_gamma   90.00
#
_symmetry.space_group_name_H-M   'P 1'
#
loop_
_entity.id
_entity.type
_entity.pdbx_description
1 polymer ?
#
loop_
_entity_poly.entity_id
_entity_poly.type
_entity_poly.pdbx_seq_one_letter_code
_entity_poly.pdbx_strand_id
1 'polypeptide(L)'
;EYFLPRRTSETDLNEDDESLAEFVTRRFGKEALTRLIQPLVAGIYTSDPEKLSLRATLPRFLDMERDHRSLIKAIRQQKKKSKSADATGARYGLFAAF
;
A
#
# COMPACT_ATOMS: atom_id res chain seq x y z
N GLU A 1 -10.57 8.17 14.22
CA GLU A 1 -10.29 6.76 13.91
C GLU A 1 -10.23 6.60 12.39
N TYR A 2 -9.05 6.32 11.83
CA TYR A 2 -8.80 6.30 10.38
C TYR A 2 -8.98 4.86 9.85
N PHE A 3 -10.19 4.34 10.01
CA PHE A 3 -10.47 2.92 9.82
C PHE A 3 -11.85 2.74 9.19
N LEU A 4 -11.94 3.02 7.89
CA LEU A 4 -13.11 2.71 7.10
C LEU A 4 -13.06 1.25 6.60
N PRO A 5 -14.23 0.60 6.46
CA PRO A 5 -14.42 -0.84 6.59
C PRO A 5 -13.66 -1.70 5.56
N ARG A 6 -13.39 -2.94 5.96
CA ARG A 6 -12.90 -4.01 5.08
C ARG A 6 -13.97 -4.32 4.01
N ARG A 7 -13.59 -4.84 2.84
CA ARG A 7 -14.54 -5.48 1.90
C ARG A 7 -15.45 -6.41 2.70
N THR A 8 -16.75 -6.12 2.75
CA THR A 8 -17.76 -6.90 3.49
C THR A 8 -18.58 -7.83 2.60
N SER A 9 -18.48 -7.70 1.28
CA SER A 9 -19.21 -8.52 0.31
C SER A 9 -18.37 -9.71 -0.13
N GLU A 10 -18.78 -10.89 0.32
CA GLU A 10 -18.32 -12.20 -0.12
C GLU A 10 -18.55 -12.43 -1.63
N THR A 11 -19.44 -11.62 -2.24
CA THR A 11 -19.75 -11.62 -3.68
C THR A 11 -18.64 -11.01 -4.55
N ASP A 12 -17.83 -10.09 -4.02
CA ASP A 12 -16.79 -9.39 -4.80
C ASP A 12 -15.43 -10.10 -4.74
N LEU A 13 -15.37 -11.29 -4.14
CA LEU A 13 -14.16 -12.12 -4.04
C LEU A 13 -13.81 -12.81 -5.37
N ASN A 14 -14.76 -12.83 -6.31
CA ASN A 14 -14.53 -13.29 -7.67
C ASN A 14 -14.17 -12.08 -8.55
N GLU A 15 -12.88 -11.98 -8.89
CA GLU A 15 -12.42 -11.50 -10.20
C GLU A 15 -12.64 -10.05 -10.66
N ASP A 16 -13.35 -9.19 -9.93
CA ASP A 16 -13.45 -7.78 -10.35
C ASP A 16 -12.19 -7.01 -9.96
N ASP A 17 -11.40 -6.71 -10.99
CA ASP A 17 -10.21 -5.89 -10.95
C ASP A 17 -10.58 -4.43 -10.63
N GLU A 18 -10.74 -4.13 -9.33
CA GLU A 18 -11.08 -2.80 -8.83
C GLU A 18 -10.08 -1.76 -9.34
N SER A 19 -10.60 -0.62 -9.79
CA SER A 19 -9.75 0.48 -10.22
C SER A 19 -9.00 1.09 -9.04
N LEU A 20 -7.82 1.64 -9.29
CA LEU A 20 -7.04 2.35 -8.28
C LEU A 20 -7.85 3.51 -7.67
N ALA A 21 -8.65 4.19 -8.48
CA ALA A 21 -9.52 5.28 -8.04
C ALA A 21 -10.57 4.83 -7.00
N GLU A 22 -11.26 3.72 -7.25
CA GLU A 22 -12.28 3.17 -6.36
C GLU A 22 -11.65 2.72 -5.03
N PHE A 23 -10.54 2.00 -5.11
CA PHE A 23 -9.81 1.54 -3.94
C PHE A 23 -9.38 2.69 -3.03
N VAL A 24 -8.79 3.73 -3.63
CA VAL A 24 -8.33 4.90 -2.89
C VAL A 24 -9.50 5.69 -2.33
N THR A 25 -10.57 5.88 -3.10
CA THR A 25 -11.76 6.61 -2.64
C THR A 25 -12.41 5.90 -1.45
N ARG A 26 -12.48 4.57 -1.48
CA ARG A 26 -13.00 3.73 -0.39
C ARG A 26 -12.14 3.78 0.87
N ARG A 27 -10.80 3.81 0.71
CA ARG A 27 -9.85 3.72 1.85
C ARG A 27 -9.41 5.06 2.42
N PHE A 28 -9.24 6.07 1.58
CA PHE A 28 -8.67 7.37 1.92
C PHE A 28 -9.60 8.55 1.59
N GLY A 29 -10.71 8.30 0.89
CA GLY A 29 -11.67 9.32 0.49
C GLY A 29 -11.30 10.00 -0.84
N LYS A 30 -12.27 10.75 -1.38
CA LYS A 30 -12.15 11.43 -2.67
C LYS A 30 -11.08 12.52 -2.68
N GLU A 31 -10.87 13.23 -1.57
CA GLU A 31 -9.82 14.26 -1.49
C GLU A 31 -8.41 13.68 -1.69
N ALA A 32 -8.13 12.51 -1.13
CA ALA A 32 -6.83 11.85 -1.28
C ALA A 32 -6.62 11.39 -2.73
N LEU A 33 -7.66 10.91 -3.39
CA LEU A 33 -7.62 10.57 -4.81
C LEU A 33 -7.22 11.80 -5.65
N THR A 34 -7.93 12.91 -5.51
CA THR A 34 -7.72 14.09 -6.35
C THR A 34 -6.41 14.84 -6.04
N ARG A 35 -6.06 14.97 -4.75
CA ARG A 35 -4.89 15.79 -4.36
C ARG A 35 -3.57 15.04 -4.31
N LEU A 36 -3.59 13.72 -4.12
CA LEU A 36 -2.36 12.93 -3.92
C LEU A 36 -2.19 11.85 -4.97
N ILE A 37 -3.22 11.02 -5.19
CA ILE A 37 -3.06 9.84 -6.05
C ILE A 37 -3.10 10.21 -7.53
N GLN A 38 -4.01 11.08 -7.98
CA GLN A 38 -4.04 11.56 -9.36
C GLN A 38 -2.67 12.12 -9.83
N PRO A 39 -2.03 13.08 -9.13
CA PRO A 39 -0.72 13.58 -9.56
C PRO A 39 0.39 12.52 -9.47
N LEU A 40 0.33 11.61 -8.49
CA LEU A 40 1.29 10.51 -8.36
C LEU A 40 1.18 9.53 -9.55
N VAL A 41 -0.04 9.15 -9.92
CA VAL A 41 -0.31 8.21 -11.02
C VAL A 41 0.01 8.85 -12.35
N ALA A 42 -0.34 10.12 -12.55
CA ALA A 42 0.05 10.88 -13.74
C ALA A 42 1.59 10.96 -13.87
N GLY A 43 2.32 11.08 -12.76
CA GLY A 43 3.79 11.14 -12.76
C GLY A 43 4.49 9.79 -12.97
N ILE A 44 4.01 8.70 -12.37
CA ILE A 44 4.66 7.38 -12.44
C ILE A 44 4.19 6.57 -13.66
N TYR A 45 2.87 6.58 -13.92
CA TYR A 45 2.22 5.72 -14.91
C TYR A 45 1.67 6.51 -16.11
N THR A 46 1.60 7.85 -16.03
CA THR A 46 1.05 8.73 -17.09
C THR A 46 -0.32 8.25 -17.58
N SER A 47 -1.11 7.68 -16.66
CA SER A 47 -2.40 7.05 -16.92
C SER A 47 -3.48 7.61 -16.01
N ASP A 48 -4.74 7.33 -16.35
CA ASP A 48 -5.89 7.68 -15.51
C ASP A 48 -6.07 6.65 -14.38
N PRO A 49 -6.15 7.06 -13.10
CA PRO A 49 -6.38 6.14 -11.98
C PRO A 49 -7.74 5.40 -12.05
N GLU A 50 -8.72 5.90 -12.79
CA GLU A 50 -10.01 5.21 -12.99
C GLU A 50 -9.89 4.03 -13.97
N LYS A 51 -8.91 4.08 -14.89
CA LYS A 51 -8.66 3.00 -15.86
C LYS A 51 -7.54 2.07 -15.42
N LEU A 52 -6.88 2.40 -14.31
CA LEU A 52 -5.72 1.66 -13.83
C LEU A 52 -6.15 0.56 -12.88
N SER A 53 -5.95 -0.67 -13.31
CA SER A 53 -6.14 -1.88 -12.50
C SER A 53 -5.26 -1.84 -11.25
N LEU A 54 -5.87 -1.99 -10.07
CA LEU A 54 -5.14 -2.10 -8.81
C LEU A 54 -4.33 -3.40 -8.75
N ARG A 55 -4.88 -4.51 -9.27
CA ARG A 55 -4.21 -5.81 -9.25
C ARG A 55 -2.96 -5.82 -10.13
N ALA A 56 -3.01 -5.16 -11.28
CA ALA A 56 -1.89 -5.09 -12.21
C ALA A 56 -0.78 -4.16 -11.70
N THR A 57 -1.14 -3.07 -11.03
CA THR A 57 -0.16 -2.05 -10.62
C THR A 57 0.38 -2.25 -9.21
N LEU A 58 -0.48 -2.64 -8.28
CA LEU A 58 -0.20 -2.66 -6.85
C LEU A 58 -0.70 -3.96 -6.18
N PRO A 59 -0.32 -5.16 -6.67
CA PRO A 59 -0.81 -6.43 -6.12
C PRO A 59 -0.48 -6.59 -4.62
N ARG A 60 0.65 -6.02 -4.19
CA ARG A 60 1.06 -6.06 -2.78
C ARG A 60 0.12 -5.31 -1.85
N PHE A 61 -0.59 -4.29 -2.33
CA PHE A 61 -1.56 -3.55 -1.52
C PHE A 61 -2.82 -4.36 -1.26
N LEU A 62 -3.24 -5.21 -2.21
CA LEU A 62 -4.33 -6.17 -2.03
C LEU A 62 -3.99 -7.21 -0.97
N ASP A 63 -2.78 -7.78 -1.02
CA ASP A 63 -2.32 -8.72 0.01
C ASP A 63 -2.26 -8.05 1.38
N MET A 64 -1.74 -6.81 1.45
CA MET A 64 -1.69 -6.04 2.70
C MET A 64 -3.10 -5.70 3.22
N GLU A 65 -4.07 -5.43 2.36
CA GLU A 65 -5.48 -5.20 2.74
C GLU A 65 -6.13 -6.49 3.27
N ARG A 66 -5.81 -7.64 2.65
CA ARG A 66 -6.31 -8.96 3.08
C ARG A 66 -5.75 -9.34 4.45
N ASP A 67 -4.44 -9.21 4.61
CA ASP A 67 -3.69 -9.71 5.77
C ASP A 67 -3.76 -8.73 6.96
N HIS A 68 -3.95 -7.44 6.69
CA HIS A 68 -4.07 -6.41 7.71
C HIS A 68 -5.37 -5.64 7.57
N ARG A 69 -6.17 -5.62 8.66
CA ARG A 69 -7.38 -4.78 8.74
C ARG A 69 -7.11 -3.29 8.47
N SER A 70 -5.85 -2.82 8.58
CA SER A 70 -5.41 -1.45 8.32
C SER A 70 -4.18 -1.39 7.42
N LEU A 71 -4.29 -0.71 6.29
CA LEU A 71 -3.14 -0.40 5.43
C LEU A 71 -2.11 0.49 6.14
N ILE A 72 -2.55 1.47 6.91
CA ILE A 72 -1.65 2.37 7.65
C ILE A 72 -0.86 1.60 8.70
N LYS A 73 -1.50 0.71 9.46
CA LYS A 73 -0.78 -0.14 10.43
C LYS A 73 0.18 -1.09 9.72
N ALA A 74 -0.22 -1.69 8.59
CA ALA A 74 0.63 -2.56 7.79
C ALA A 74 1.91 -1.83 7.31
N ILE A 75 1.75 -0.66 6.70
CA ILE A 75 2.87 0.19 6.25
C ILE A 75 3.78 0.57 7.43
N ARG A 76 3.21 0.95 8.58
CA ARG A 76 3.99 1.31 9.76
C ARG A 76 4.79 0.14 10.32
N GLN A 77 4.20 -1.07 10.36
CA GLN A 77 4.89 -2.28 10.79
C GLN A 77 6.00 -2.67 9.81
N GLN A 78 5.74 -2.58 8.50
CA GLN A 78 6.74 -2.85 7.49
C GLN A 78 7.92 -1.88 7.58
N LYS A 79 7.66 -0.58 7.76
CA LYS A 79 8.69 0.45 7.95
C LYS A 79 9.51 0.25 9.24
N LYS A 80 8.90 -0.28 10.29
CA LYS A 80 9.61 -0.64 11.54
C LYS A 80 10.53 -1.84 11.31
N LYS A 81 10.06 -2.85 10.56
CA LYS A 81 10.81 -4.07 10.23
C LYS A 81 12.02 -3.78 9.31
N SER A 82 11.88 -2.86 8.36
CA SER A 82 13.00 -2.43 7.50
C SER A 82 14.05 -1.64 8.27
N LYS A 83 13.64 -0.73 9.17
CA LYS A 83 14.59 0.01 10.03
C LYS A 83 15.39 -0.88 10.98
N SER A 84 14.80 -1.97 11.48
CA SER A 84 15.53 -2.92 12.34
C SER A 84 16.54 -3.78 11.56
N ALA A 85 16.38 -3.94 10.25
CA ALA A 85 17.32 -4.69 9.42
C ALA A 85 18.60 -3.88 9.12
N ASP A 86 18.48 -2.56 8.94
CA ASP A 86 19.64 -1.66 8.79
C ASP A 86 20.35 -1.32 10.11
N ALA A 87 19.65 -1.50 11.24
CA ALA A 87 20.19 -1.24 12.57
C ALA A 87 20.91 -2.45 13.19
N THR A 88 21.52 -3.31 12.38
CA THR A 88 22.61 -4.17 12.88
C THR A 88 23.77 -3.24 13.23
N GLY A 89 23.73 -2.73 14.47
CA GLY A 89 24.72 -1.83 15.02
C GLY A 89 26.13 -2.36 14.81
N ALA A 90 27.05 -1.41 14.61
CA ALA A 90 28.50 -1.56 14.52
C ALA A 90 28.96 -2.98 14.17
N ARG A 91 29.37 -3.17 12.91
CA ARG A 91 30.04 -4.39 12.42
C ARG A 91 31.37 -4.60 13.15
N TYR A 92 31.36 -4.88 14.45
CA TYR A 92 32.53 -5.14 15.28
C TYR A 92 33.35 -6.30 14.72
N GLY A 93 32.71 -7.24 14.01
CA GLY A 93 33.37 -8.32 13.28
C GLY A 93 34.23 -7.89 12.07
N LEU A 94 34.06 -6.66 11.56
CA LEU A 94 34.88 -6.13 10.46
C LEU A 94 36.18 -5.45 10.95
N PHE A 95 36.23 -5.09 12.23
CA PHE A 95 37.39 -4.42 12.86
C PHE A 95 38.23 -5.35 13.74
N ALA A 96 37.72 -6.53 14.10
CA ALA A 96 38.45 -7.53 14.91
C ALA A 96 39.35 -8.46 14.06
N ALA A 97 39.47 -8.22 12.76
CA ALA A 97 40.23 -9.06 11.82
C ALA A 97 41.62 -8.48 11.46
N PHE A 98 42.12 -7.48 12.20
CA PHE A 98 43.47 -6.94 12.07
C PHE A 98 44.32 -7.25 13.31
#